data_AF-A0A242CLV2-F1
#
_entry.id   AF-A0A242CLV2-F1
#
_cell.length_a   1.000
_cell.length_b   1.000
_cell.length_c   1.000
_cell.angle_alpha   90.00
_cell.angle_beta   90.00
_cell.angle_gamma   90.00
#
_symmetry.space_group_name_H-M   'P 1'
#
loop_
_entity.id
_entity.type
_entity.pdbx_description
1 polymer ?
#
loop_
_entity_poly.entity_id
_entity_poly.type
_entity_poly.pdbx_seq_one_letter_code
_entity_poly.pdbx_strand_id
1 'polypeptide(L)'
;MEEFLLNLSYKVSETDTVVKYDIDKKNRYNELNGKLKQFSESRLVVTDRLHGMIFCYITGTPCIVLKTYNHKVTGQYEWIKAVSYTHLDGYKRDV
;
A
#
# COMPACT_ATOMS: atom_id res chain seq x y z
N MET A 1 -13.19 -9.55 6.76
CA MET A 1 -13.06 -8.76 5.50
C MET A 1 -12.70 -9.67 4.34
N GLU A 2 -11.64 -10.47 4.46
CA GLU A 2 -11.23 -11.44 3.43
C GLU A 2 -12.38 -12.37 3.01
N GLU A 3 -13.05 -13.03 3.96
CA GLU A 3 -14.17 -13.94 3.67
C GLU A 3 -15.31 -13.28 2.85
N PHE A 4 -15.64 -12.03 3.16
CA PHE A 4 -16.62 -11.24 2.42
C PHE A 4 -16.16 -10.99 0.97
N LEU A 5 -14.89 -10.67 0.76
CA LEU A 5 -14.32 -10.42 -0.57
C LEU A 5 -14.24 -11.72 -1.40
N LEU A 6 -13.90 -12.83 -0.77
CA LEU A 6 -13.89 -14.15 -1.41
C LEU A 6 -15.31 -14.56 -1.84
N ASN A 7 -16.33 -14.30 -1.02
CA ASN A 7 -17.73 -14.53 -1.38
C ASN A 7 -18.19 -13.67 -2.57
N LEU A 8 -17.55 -12.52 -2.80
CA LEU A 8 -17.74 -11.67 -3.97
C LEU A 8 -16.87 -12.08 -5.19
N SER A 9 -16.20 -13.24 -5.12
CA SER A 9 -15.31 -13.77 -6.18
C SER A 9 -14.09 -12.89 -6.49
N TYR A 10 -13.65 -12.06 -5.54
CA TYR A 10 -12.37 -11.37 -5.67
C TYR A 10 -11.21 -12.30 -5.35
N LYS A 11 -10.13 -12.22 -6.13
CA LYS A 11 -8.85 -12.80 -5.76
C LYS A 11 -8.19 -11.90 -4.71
N VAL A 12 -7.99 -12.43 -3.51
CA VAL A 12 -7.36 -11.73 -2.40
C VAL A 12 -5.98 -12.35 -2.13
N SER A 13 -5.01 -11.50 -1.80
CA SER A 13 -3.67 -11.93 -1.38
C SER A 13 -3.16 -11.00 -0.28
N GLU A 14 -2.55 -11.57 0.74
CA GLU A 14 -1.90 -10.82 1.81
C GLU A 14 -0.39 -10.70 1.59
N THR A 15 0.20 -9.58 2.00
CA THR A 15 1.65 -9.39 1.94
C THR A 15 2.13 -8.36 2.96
N ASP A 16 3.40 -8.45 3.36
CA ASP A 16 4.11 -7.42 4.13
C ASP A 16 5.18 -6.78 3.24
N THR A 17 5.51 -5.53 3.59
CA THR A 17 6.65 -4.76 3.10
C THR A 17 7.98 -5.17 3.76
N VAL A 18 7.92 -5.91 4.88
CA VAL A 18 9.09 -6.47 5.57
C VAL A 18 9.23 -7.95 5.21
N VAL A 19 10.42 -8.34 4.75
CA VAL A 19 10.78 -9.75 4.53
C VAL A 19 11.34 -10.37 5.82
N LYS A 20 11.20 -11.69 5.97
CA LYS A 20 11.70 -12.43 7.16
C LYS A 20 13.17 -12.89 7.02
N TYR A 21 13.84 -12.51 5.94
CA TYR A 21 15.19 -12.92 5.61
C TYR A 21 16.06 -11.69 5.31
N ASP A 22 17.37 -11.85 5.48
CA ASP A 22 18.32 -10.80 5.13
C ASP A 22 18.47 -10.64 3.62
N ILE A 23 18.50 -9.39 3.16
CA ILE A 23 18.69 -9.07 1.76
C ILE A 23 20.12 -8.56 1.55
N ASP A 24 20.90 -9.36 0.82
CA ASP A 24 22.21 -8.97 0.31
C ASP A 24 22.14 -7.64 -0.46
N LYS A 25 23.16 -6.78 -0.30
CA LYS A 25 23.22 -5.48 -0.97
C LYS A 25 22.98 -5.57 -2.49
N LYS A 26 23.54 -6.60 -3.14
CA LYS A 26 23.38 -6.86 -4.58
C LYS A 26 21.95 -7.21 -5.00
N ASN A 27 21.14 -7.76 -4.09
CA ASN A 27 19.79 -8.25 -4.37
C ASN A 27 18.69 -7.23 -4.01
N ARG A 28 19.01 -6.17 -3.26
CA ARG A 28 18.03 -5.17 -2.78
C ARG A 28 17.15 -4.59 -3.89
N TYR A 29 17.74 -4.26 -5.03
CA TYR A 29 16.97 -3.73 -6.17
C TYR A 29 16.03 -4.78 -6.76
N ASN A 30 16.46 -6.03 -6.85
CA ASN A 30 15.63 -7.11 -7.37
C ASN A 30 14.45 -7.39 -6.43
N GLU A 31 14.70 -7.44 -5.12
CA GLU A 31 13.65 -7.63 -4.11
C GLU A 31 12.64 -6.46 -4.13
N LEU A 32 13.14 -5.22 -4.20
CA LEU A 32 12.28 -4.04 -4.30
C LEU A 32 11.44 -4.06 -5.58
N ASN A 33 12.05 -4.37 -6.72
CA ASN A 33 11.33 -4.45 -8.00
C ASN A 33 10.29 -5.57 -8.00
N GLY A 34 10.59 -6.72 -7.38
CA GLY A 34 9.62 -7.80 -7.19
C GLY A 34 8.43 -7.35 -6.33
N LYS A 35 8.70 -6.61 -5.25
CA LYS A 35 7.65 -6.05 -4.40
C LYS A 35 6.81 -4.99 -5.13
N LEU A 36 7.43 -4.08 -5.88
CA LEU A 36 6.70 -3.09 -6.68
C LEU A 36 5.84 -3.76 -7.75
N LYS A 37 6.35 -4.80 -8.43
CA LYS A 37 5.59 -5.59 -9.41
C LYS A 37 4.37 -6.25 -8.78
N GLN A 38 4.51 -6.82 -7.58
CA GLN A 38 3.38 -7.38 -6.84
C GLN A 38 2.28 -6.33 -6.59
N PHE A 39 2.67 -5.10 -6.24
CA PHE A 39 1.73 -4.00 -6.00
C PHE A 39 1.09 -3.50 -7.30
N SER A 40 1.84 -3.41 -8.40
CA SER A 40 1.33 -2.96 -9.70
C SER A 40 0.34 -3.94 -10.33
N GLU A 41 0.41 -5.22 -9.98
CA GLU A 41 -0.53 -6.25 -10.46
C GLU A 41 -1.87 -6.23 -9.70
N SER A 42 -1.94 -5.50 -8.57
CA SER A 42 -3.16 -5.40 -7.77
C SER A 42 -4.11 -4.34 -8.32
N ARG A 43 -5.41 -4.64 -8.37
CA ARG A 43 -6.44 -3.65 -8.76
C ARG A 43 -6.67 -2.59 -7.67
N LEU A 44 -6.53 -2.98 -6.41
CA LEU A 44 -6.73 -2.15 -5.23
C LEU A 44 -5.89 -2.72 -4.09
N VAL A 45 -5.22 -1.86 -3.33
CA VAL A 45 -4.49 -2.24 -2.12
C VAL A 45 -5.14 -1.59 -0.91
N VAL A 46 -5.42 -2.38 0.13
CA VAL A 46 -5.82 -1.85 1.44
C VAL A 46 -4.62 -2.02 2.37
N THR A 47 -4.16 -0.93 2.98
CA THR A 47 -2.95 -0.99 3.82
C THR A 47 -2.99 0.00 4.97
N ASP A 48 -2.39 -0.37 6.09
CA ASP A 48 -2.06 0.53 7.20
C ASP A 48 -0.55 0.89 7.22
N ARG A 49 0.24 0.34 6.28
CA ARG A 49 1.68 0.51 6.23
C ARG A 49 2.09 1.68 5.34
N LEU A 50 2.94 2.55 5.88
CA LEU A 50 3.53 3.68 5.15
C LEU A 50 4.17 3.27 3.82
N HIS A 51 5.05 2.25 3.82
CA HIS A 51 5.70 1.80 2.59
C HIS A 51 4.71 1.17 1.61
N GLY A 52 3.61 0.58 2.09
CA GLY A 52 2.54 0.09 1.23
C GLY A 52 1.88 1.23 0.45
N MET A 53 1.56 2.32 1.14
CA MET A 53 1.05 3.54 0.52
C MET A 53 2.03 4.14 -0.50
N ILE A 54 3.32 4.23 -0.15
CA ILE A 54 4.36 4.74 -1.06
C ILE A 54 4.49 3.84 -2.31
N PHE A 55 4.47 2.51 -2.16
CA PHE A 55 4.56 1.59 -3.29
C PHE A 55 3.35 1.71 -4.22
N CYS A 56 2.14 1.88 -3.66
CA CYS A 56 0.95 2.15 -4.45
C CYS A 56 1.08 3.46 -5.24
N TYR A 57 1.60 4.51 -4.62
CA TYR A 57 1.87 5.77 -5.30
C TYR A 57 2.86 5.61 -6.46
N ILE A 58 3.99 4.94 -6.22
CA ILE A 58 5.03 4.69 -7.25
C ILE A 58 4.48 3.88 -8.43
N THR A 59 3.63 2.88 -8.14
CA THR A 59 3.11 1.94 -9.14
C THR A 59 1.84 2.44 -9.83
N GLY A 60 1.25 3.53 -9.36
CA GLY A 60 -0.06 4.01 -9.83
C GLY A 60 -1.23 3.11 -9.41
N THR A 61 -1.02 2.22 -8.44
CA THR A 61 -2.05 1.30 -7.95
C THR A 61 -3.01 2.02 -7.00
N PRO A 62 -4.34 1.94 -7.22
CA PRO A 62 -5.33 2.49 -6.29
C PRO A 62 -5.16 1.92 -4.88
N CYS A 63 -5.29 2.78 -3.86
CA CYS A 63 -5.01 2.39 -2.49
C CYS A 63 -5.99 2.99 -1.48
N ILE A 64 -6.48 2.17 -0.55
CA ILE A 64 -7.17 2.61 0.66
C ILE A 64 -6.18 2.49 1.82
N VAL A 65 -5.89 3.62 2.45
CA VAL A 65 -4.97 3.69 3.58
C VAL A 65 -5.78 3.78 4.86
N LEU A 66 -5.53 2.83 5.77
CA LEU A 66 -6.12 2.82 7.10
C LEU A 66 -5.23 3.65 8.03
N LYS A 67 -5.86 4.49 8.87
CA LYS A 67 -5.13 5.28 9.86
C LYS A 67 -4.45 4.35 10.86
N THR A 68 -3.15 4.55 11.06
CA THR A 68 -2.44 3.98 12.20
C THR A 68 -2.39 5.01 13.34
N TYR A 69 -2.22 4.53 14.58
CA TYR A 69 -2.14 5.39 15.77
C TYR A 69 -1.03 6.45 15.68
N ASN A 70 0.01 6.19 14.89
CA ASN A 70 1.14 7.10 14.73
C ASN A 70 0.90 8.02 13.53
N HIS A 71 0.93 9.33 13.76
CA HIS A 71 0.77 10.40 12.75
C HIS A 71 1.72 10.36 11.54
N LYS A 72 2.59 9.35 11.46
CA LYS A 72 3.50 9.10 10.34
C LYS A 72 2.72 9.07 9.03
N VAL A 73 1.77 8.13 8.91
CA VAL A 73 0.99 7.93 7.68
C VAL A 73 0.28 9.20 7.22
N THR A 74 -0.33 9.95 8.14
CA THR A 74 -1.03 11.20 7.83
C THR A 74 -0.08 12.25 7.23
N GLY A 75 1.11 12.41 7.79
CA GLY A 75 2.09 13.37 7.29
C GLY A 75 2.57 13.07 5.87
N GLN A 76 2.74 11.80 5.50
CA GLN A 76 3.12 11.44 4.13
C GLN A 76 1.94 11.43 3.15
N TYR A 77 0.72 11.09 3.63
CA TYR A 77 -0.49 11.16 2.80
C TYR A 77 -0.73 12.58 2.26
N GLU A 78 -0.47 13.61 3.08
CA GLU A 78 -0.57 15.02 2.66
C GLU A 78 0.25 15.35 1.40
N TRP A 79 1.42 14.73 1.24
CA TRP A 79 2.28 14.93 0.07
C TRP A 79 1.76 14.23 -1.20
N ILE A 80 1.11 13.07 -1.05
CA ILE A 80 0.74 12.23 -2.19
C ILE A 80 -0.76 12.30 -2.54
N LYS A 81 -1.61 12.89 -1.69
CA LYS A 81 -3.07 12.96 -1.91
C LYS A 81 -3.45 13.72 -3.19
N ALA A 82 -2.61 14.64 -3.66
CA ALA A 82 -2.88 15.46 -4.84
C ALA A 82 -2.63 14.72 -6.17
N VAL A 83 -1.89 13.61 -6.12
CA VAL A 83 -1.27 12.98 -7.31
C VAL A 83 -1.55 11.48 -7.39
N SER A 84 -2.37 10.94 -6.48
CA SER A 84 -2.61 9.50 -6.37
C SER A 84 -4.08 9.16 -6.20
N TYR A 85 -4.48 7.97 -6.68
CA TYR A 85 -5.78 7.35 -6.37
C TYR A 85 -5.78 6.75 -4.96
N THR A 86 -5.28 7.50 -3.98
CA THR A 86 -5.15 7.07 -2.58
C THR A 86 -6.25 7.70 -1.75
N HIS A 87 -6.98 6.90 -0.99
CA HIS A 87 -8.00 7.36 -0.05
C HIS A 87 -7.57 7.03 1.39
N LEU A 88 -7.42 8.04 2.23
CA LEU A 88 -7.19 7.84 3.68
C LEU A 88 -8.53 7.76 4.41
N ASP A 89 -8.76 6.64 5.10
CA ASP A 89 -10.00 6.41 5.83
C ASP A 89 -10.21 7.45 6.95
N GLY A 90 -11.43 8.00 7.03
CA GLY A 90 -11.79 9.06 7.97
C GLY A 90 -11.06 10.39 7.76
N TYR A 91 -10.45 10.64 6.59
CA TYR A 91 -9.89 11.96 6.25
C TYR A 91 -11.01 12.91 5.83
N LYS A 92 -11.26 13.96 6.62
CA LYS A 92 -12.07 15.09 6.17
C LYS A 92 -11.16 16.00 5.34
N ARG A 93 -11.53 16.23 4.07
CA ARG A 93 -10.95 17.37 3.35
C ARG A 93 -11.49 18.61 4.06
N ASP A 94 -10.60 19.40 4.65
CA ASP A 94 -10.94 20.76 5.05
C ASP A 94 -11.31 21.50 3.76
N VAL A 95 -12.60 21.82 3.64
CA VAL A 95 -13.17 22.63 2.56
C VAL A 95 -13.40 24.03 3.09
#